data_AF-A0A6V6Y1D2-F1
#
_entry.id   AF-A0A6V6Y1D2-F1
#
_cell.length_a   1.000
_cell.length_b   1.000
_cell.length_c   1.000
_cell.angle_alpha   90.00
_cell.angle_beta   90.00
_cell.angle_gamma   90.00
#
_symmetry.space_group_name_H-M   'P 1'
#
loop_
_entity.id
_entity.type
_entity.pdbx_description
1 polymer ?
#
loop_
_entity_poly.entity_id
_entity_poly.type
_entity_poly.pdbx_seq_one_letter_code
_entity_poly.pdbx_strand_id
1 'polypeptide(L)'
;MKRTLKTGALALALTLTLAGCGNKAEQAANNAQAAANKAEQAANEAINQAEDTAKNAADGAEDAVNAFRAKVDTTSGTFDLAKYKEGMEEVKKLDDNDAKGTIYKMTDENGDYYLYEGEENAEGYKTVAYLSTKDGKVMDTFYNFIDKDNQLRTNDEEYIKNTLDQTGNDMAKTVAYFEEMLAKPEVDDLDDTKVKGVEQIKEEFEEIADELFDVAGLDN
;
A
#
# COMPACT_ATOMS: atom_id res chain seq x y z
N MET A 1 12.74 -13.43 -0.11
CA MET A 1 14.16 -13.58 0.28
C MET A 1 14.22 -14.10 1.71
N LYS A 2 14.82 -15.27 1.96
CA LYS A 2 14.95 -15.84 3.31
C LYS A 2 15.99 -15.02 4.09
N ARG A 3 15.55 -14.12 4.97
CA ARG A 3 16.44 -13.42 5.91
C ARG A 3 16.77 -14.39 7.04
N THR A 4 17.97 -14.96 6.99
CA THR A 4 18.55 -15.75 8.08
C THR A 4 18.89 -14.83 9.25
N LEU A 5 17.96 -14.69 10.21
CA LEU A 5 18.31 -14.16 11.52
C LEU A 5 19.23 -15.17 12.20
N LYS A 6 20.52 -14.81 12.28
CA LYS A 6 21.45 -15.47 13.20
C LYS A 6 21.05 -15.06 14.61
N THR A 7 20.16 -15.82 15.24
CA THR A 7 19.99 -15.81 16.69
C THR A 7 21.33 -16.24 17.29
N GLY A 8 22.06 -15.26 17.81
CA GLY A 8 23.30 -15.48 18.50
C GLY A 8 23.03 -16.37 19.71
N ALA A 9 23.51 -17.61 19.65
CA ALA A 9 23.63 -18.47 20.81
C ALA A 9 24.56 -17.77 21.81
N LEU A 10 23.99 -17.08 22.78
CA LEU A 10 24.71 -16.59 23.95
C LEU A 10 25.01 -17.81 24.82
N ALA A 11 26.03 -18.58 24.43
CA ALA A 11 26.55 -19.68 25.22
C ALA A 11 27.20 -19.10 26.48
N LEU A 12 26.42 -19.01 27.56
CA LEU A 12 26.92 -18.64 28.87
C LEU A 12 27.70 -19.84 29.46
N ALA A 13 28.95 -19.99 29.02
CA ALA A 13 29.88 -20.97 29.57
C ALA A 13 30.32 -20.53 30.98
N LEU A 14 29.48 -20.84 31.97
CA LEU A 14 29.85 -20.75 33.40
C LEU A 14 30.70 -21.97 33.77
N THR A 15 32.02 -21.87 33.57
CA THR A 15 32.98 -22.79 34.21
C THR A 15 33.07 -22.46 35.70
N LEU A 16 32.23 -23.11 36.51
CA LEU A 16 32.31 -23.08 37.97
C LEU A 16 33.08 -24.33 38.45
N THR A 17 34.39 -24.17 38.70
CA THR A 17 35.15 -25.11 39.53
C THR A 17 34.79 -24.86 41.00
N LEU A 18 33.77 -25.56 41.52
CA LEU A 18 33.51 -25.64 42.96
C LEU A 18 33.55 -27.09 43.45
N ALA A 19 34.69 -27.45 44.04
CA ALA A 19 34.79 -28.57 44.95
C ALA A 19 34.03 -28.23 46.24
N GLY A 20 32.92 -28.93 46.51
CA GLY A 20 32.26 -28.95 47.83
C GLY A 20 30.90 -28.26 47.94
N CYS A 21 29.93 -28.56 47.07
CA CYS A 21 28.46 -28.44 47.29
C CYS A 21 27.67 -29.05 46.10
N GLY A 22 27.97 -30.30 45.74
CA GLY A 22 27.59 -30.90 44.44
C GLY A 22 26.09 -30.86 44.10
N ASN A 23 25.20 -31.15 45.06
CA ASN A 23 23.78 -31.34 44.73
C ASN A 23 22.97 -30.05 44.58
N LYS A 24 23.36 -28.96 45.26
CA LYS A 24 22.57 -27.71 45.30
C LYS A 24 22.90 -26.78 44.15
N ALA A 25 24.17 -26.76 43.73
CA ALA A 25 24.63 -25.99 42.58
C ALA A 25 24.17 -26.61 41.25
N GLU A 26 24.19 -27.95 41.15
CA GLU A 26 23.69 -28.69 39.98
C GLU A 26 22.17 -28.52 39.83
N GLN A 27 21.42 -28.61 40.92
CA GLN A 27 19.97 -28.38 40.90
C GLN A 27 19.62 -26.92 40.55
N ALA A 28 20.40 -25.95 41.01
CA ALA A 28 20.23 -24.54 40.62
C ALA A 28 20.52 -24.32 39.13
N ALA A 29 21.56 -24.95 38.58
CA ALA A 29 21.89 -24.90 37.16
C ALA A 29 20.79 -25.53 36.29
N ASN A 30 20.26 -26.68 36.70
CA ASN A 30 19.18 -27.36 35.98
C ASN A 30 17.86 -26.57 36.01
N ASN A 31 17.54 -25.93 37.15
CA ASN A 31 16.37 -25.06 37.26
C ASN A 31 16.53 -23.78 36.41
N ALA A 32 17.73 -23.21 36.35
CA ALA A 32 18.02 -22.06 35.50
C ALA A 32 17.91 -22.41 34.01
N GLN A 33 18.42 -23.56 33.59
CA GLN A 33 18.29 -24.05 32.22
C GLN A 33 16.82 -24.30 31.85
N ALA A 34 16.04 -24.91 32.74
CA ALA A 34 14.61 -25.12 32.51
C ALA A 34 13.83 -23.79 32.38
N ALA A 35 14.18 -22.78 33.18
CA ALA A 35 13.60 -21.45 33.08
C ALA A 35 13.97 -20.75 31.77
N ALA A 36 15.23 -20.87 31.32
CA ALA A 36 15.69 -20.31 30.05
C ALA A 36 14.97 -20.96 28.86
N ASN A 37 14.86 -22.29 28.84
CA ASN A 37 14.16 -23.01 27.77
C ASN A 37 12.66 -22.65 27.73
N LYS A 38 12.03 -22.47 28.90
CA LYS A 38 10.62 -22.04 28.98
C LYS A 38 10.43 -20.61 28.48
N ALA A 39 11.38 -19.71 28.76
CA ALA A 39 11.35 -18.33 28.27
C ALA A 39 11.56 -18.27 26.74
N GLU A 40 12.46 -19.07 26.20
CA GLU A 40 12.68 -19.20 24.76
C GLU A 40 11.43 -19.74 24.04
N GLN A 41 10.80 -20.78 24.61
CA GLN A 41 9.55 -21.31 24.06
C GLN A 41 8.43 -20.26 24.06
N ALA A 42 8.25 -19.52 25.15
CA ALA A 42 7.23 -18.47 25.23
C ALA A 42 7.51 -17.31 24.24
N ALA A 43 8.78 -16.97 24.03
CA ALA A 43 9.17 -15.96 23.03
C ALA A 43 8.85 -16.43 21.61
N ASN A 44 9.16 -17.69 21.28
CA ASN A 44 8.87 -18.26 19.96
C ASN A 44 7.36 -18.40 19.71
N GLU A 45 6.57 -18.76 20.72
CA GLU A 45 5.11 -18.80 20.63
C GLU A 45 4.52 -17.40 20.38
N ALA A 46 5.04 -16.36 21.04
CA ALA A 46 4.63 -14.97 20.82
C ALA A 46 5.00 -14.45 19.43
N ILE A 47 6.19 -14.82 18.92
CA ILE A 47 6.62 -14.48 17.54
C ILE A 47 5.68 -15.14 16.53
N ASN A 48 5.40 -16.43 16.68
CA ASN A 48 4.51 -17.15 15.76
C ASN A 48 3.09 -16.55 15.78
N GLN A 49 2.56 -16.21 16.96
CA GLN A 49 1.25 -15.55 17.06
C GLN A 49 1.22 -14.17 16.41
N ALA A 50 2.31 -13.40 16.51
CA ALA A 50 2.44 -12.11 15.85
C ALA A 50 2.52 -12.26 14.32
N GLU A 51 3.26 -13.27 13.84
CA GLU A 51 3.34 -13.60 12.40
C GLU A 51 1.98 -14.06 11.85
N ASP A 52 1.26 -14.91 12.57
CA ASP A 52 -0.09 -15.36 12.19
C ASP A 52 -1.09 -14.21 12.17
N THR A 53 -1.01 -13.29 13.15
CA THR A 53 -1.88 -12.10 13.19
C THR A 53 -1.58 -11.15 12.03
N ALA A 54 -0.30 -10.89 11.74
CA ALA A 54 0.11 -10.08 10.61
C ALA A 54 -0.29 -10.72 9.27
N LYS A 55 -0.18 -12.04 9.16
CA LYS A 55 -0.61 -12.79 7.97
C LYS A 55 -2.12 -12.75 7.78
N ASN A 56 -2.92 -12.95 8.82
CA ASN A 56 -4.38 -12.87 8.72
C ASN A 56 -4.87 -11.46 8.40
N ALA A 57 -4.20 -10.41 8.91
CA ALA A 57 -4.49 -9.04 8.54
C ALA A 57 -4.13 -8.75 7.08
N ALA A 58 -3.02 -9.30 6.59
CA ALA A 58 -2.63 -9.19 5.18
C ALA A 58 -3.57 -9.98 4.26
N ASP A 59 -3.95 -11.20 4.62
CA ASP A 59 -4.88 -12.03 3.86
C ASP A 59 -6.29 -11.39 3.84
N GLY A 60 -6.76 -10.80 4.95
CA GLY A 60 -8.04 -10.08 4.99
C GLY A 60 -8.02 -8.75 4.21
N ALA A 61 -6.88 -8.07 4.18
CA ALA A 61 -6.66 -6.91 3.31
C ALA A 61 -6.65 -7.33 1.84
N GLU A 62 -5.97 -8.42 1.50
CA GLU A 62 -5.93 -8.99 0.14
C GLU A 62 -7.32 -9.45 -0.30
N ASP A 63 -8.14 -10.03 0.58
CA ASP A 63 -9.52 -10.40 0.28
C ASP A 63 -10.42 -9.16 0.09
N ALA A 64 -10.21 -8.07 0.83
CA ALA A 64 -10.94 -6.81 0.65
C ALA A 64 -10.53 -6.10 -0.66
N VAL A 65 -9.23 -6.07 -0.94
CA VAL A 65 -8.63 -5.59 -2.20
C VAL A 65 -9.15 -6.44 -3.37
N ASN A 66 -9.18 -7.76 -3.24
CA ASN A 66 -9.67 -8.65 -4.29
C ASN A 66 -11.19 -8.57 -4.44
N ALA A 67 -11.96 -8.38 -3.37
CA ALA A 67 -13.40 -8.14 -3.44
C ALA A 67 -13.71 -6.79 -4.10
N PHE A 68 -12.85 -5.79 -3.89
CA PHE A 68 -12.91 -4.50 -4.56
C PHE A 68 -12.50 -4.60 -6.04
N ARG A 69 -11.36 -5.21 -6.34
CA ARG A 69 -10.89 -5.50 -7.71
C ARG A 69 -11.80 -6.44 -8.48
N ALA A 70 -12.58 -7.29 -7.80
CA ALA A 70 -13.64 -8.11 -8.42
C ALA A 70 -14.94 -7.32 -8.63
N LYS A 71 -15.14 -6.20 -7.91
CA LYS A 71 -16.19 -5.21 -8.20
C LYS A 71 -15.80 -4.27 -9.34
N VAL A 72 -14.51 -4.14 -9.65
CA VAL A 72 -13.98 -3.59 -10.90
C VAL A 72 -14.01 -4.69 -11.94
N ASP A 73 -14.70 -4.47 -13.06
CA ASP A 73 -14.47 -5.34 -14.21
C ASP A 73 -13.20 -4.87 -14.93
N THR A 74 -12.03 -5.00 -14.27
CA THR A 74 -10.72 -4.70 -14.89
C THR A 74 -10.48 -5.61 -16.09
N THR A 75 -11.14 -6.77 -16.14
CA THR A 75 -11.23 -7.67 -17.29
C THR A 75 -11.93 -7.04 -18.50
N SER A 76 -12.87 -6.13 -18.30
CA SER A 76 -13.58 -5.39 -19.36
C SER A 76 -12.93 -4.05 -19.73
N GLY A 77 -12.00 -3.55 -18.92
CA GLY A 77 -11.39 -2.24 -19.13
C GLY A 77 -12.25 -1.04 -18.78
N THR A 78 -13.27 -1.24 -17.95
CA THR A 78 -14.20 -0.19 -17.53
C THR A 78 -14.08 0.10 -16.03
N PHE A 79 -14.14 1.37 -15.66
CA PHE A 79 -14.16 1.82 -14.28
C PHE A 79 -15.55 2.35 -13.95
N ASP A 80 -16.37 1.60 -13.23
CA ASP A 80 -17.72 2.05 -12.88
C ASP A 80 -17.68 3.14 -11.80
N LEU A 81 -17.40 4.37 -12.24
CA LEU A 81 -17.25 5.54 -11.38
C LEU A 81 -18.50 5.78 -10.52
N ALA A 82 -19.70 5.53 -11.07
CA ALA A 82 -20.95 5.73 -10.36
C ALA A 82 -21.08 4.77 -9.17
N LYS A 83 -20.69 3.51 -9.36
CA LYS A 83 -20.64 2.50 -8.29
C LYS A 83 -19.59 2.81 -7.24
N TYR A 84 -18.45 3.37 -7.65
CA TYR A 84 -17.40 3.80 -6.73
C TYR A 84 -17.84 4.96 -5.83
N LYS A 85 -18.59 5.90 -6.40
CA LYS A 85 -19.12 7.06 -5.67
C LYS A 85 -20.36 6.74 -4.84
N GLU A 86 -20.96 5.56 -5.01
CA GLU A 86 -22.18 5.19 -4.29
C GLU A 86 -21.92 5.18 -2.77
N GLY A 87 -22.63 6.02 -2.04
CA GLY A 87 -22.48 6.13 -0.59
C GLY A 87 -21.28 6.96 -0.13
N MET A 88 -20.48 7.51 -1.06
CA MET A 88 -19.44 8.48 -0.71
C MET A 88 -20.00 9.89 -0.59
N GLU A 89 -19.48 10.66 0.37
CA GLU A 89 -19.75 12.08 0.54
C GLU A 89 -18.61 12.93 -0.02
N GLU A 90 -18.93 14.09 -0.58
CA GLU A 90 -17.93 15.08 -0.99
C GLU A 90 -17.24 15.66 0.25
N VAL A 91 -15.90 15.63 0.27
CA VAL A 91 -15.09 16.12 1.40
C VAL A 91 -14.17 17.27 1.03
N LYS A 92 -13.73 17.36 -0.23
CA LYS A 92 -12.87 18.45 -0.71
C LYS A 92 -13.10 18.71 -2.19
N LYS A 93 -13.09 19.97 -2.59
CA LYS A 93 -13.14 20.40 -3.99
C LYS A 93 -11.85 21.15 -4.32
N LEU A 94 -11.15 20.69 -5.35
CA LEU A 94 -9.90 21.27 -5.83
C LEU A 94 -10.24 22.15 -7.03
N ASP A 95 -10.07 23.46 -6.87
CA ASP A 95 -10.36 24.47 -7.89
C ASP A 95 -9.09 25.24 -8.31
N ASP A 96 -7.91 24.77 -7.90
CA ASP A 96 -6.60 25.39 -8.14
C ASP A 96 -5.96 24.92 -9.48
N ASN A 97 -4.68 25.25 -9.70
CA ASN A 97 -4.05 25.33 -11.03
C ASN A 97 -4.12 24.03 -11.84
N ASP A 98 -3.41 22.99 -11.41
CA ASP A 98 -3.03 21.85 -12.25
C ASP A 98 -3.91 20.61 -11.97
N ALA A 99 -4.33 20.39 -10.71
CA ALA A 99 -5.36 19.41 -10.35
C ALA A 99 -6.72 20.07 -10.05
N LYS A 100 -7.72 19.79 -10.91
CA LYS A 100 -9.11 20.24 -10.71
C LYS A 100 -10.04 19.05 -10.58
N GLY A 101 -10.78 19.01 -9.48
CA GLY A 101 -11.64 17.87 -9.21
C GLY A 101 -12.31 17.89 -7.85
N THR A 102 -12.80 16.74 -7.45
CA THR A 102 -13.52 16.56 -6.19
C THR A 102 -13.07 15.27 -5.53
N ILE A 103 -12.74 15.35 -4.25
CA ILE A 103 -12.46 14.21 -3.39
C ILE A 103 -13.74 13.84 -2.64
N TYR A 104 -14.07 12.56 -2.73
CA TYR A 104 -15.16 11.93 -2.02
C TYR A 104 -14.60 10.95 -0.98
N LYS A 105 -15.32 10.77 0.13
CA LYS A 105 -14.98 9.86 1.21
C LYS A 105 -16.15 8.94 1.55
N MET A 106 -15.85 7.70 1.90
CA MET A 106 -16.75 6.83 2.67
C MET A 106 -15.96 6.14 3.78
N THR A 107 -16.62 5.85 4.89
CA THR A 107 -16.06 5.05 5.98
C THR A 107 -16.99 3.89 6.29
N ASP A 108 -16.44 2.69 6.45
CA ASP A 108 -17.15 1.52 6.95
C ASP A 108 -16.29 0.70 7.95
N GLU A 109 -16.74 -0.50 8.30
CA GLU A 109 -16.03 -1.42 9.19
C GLU A 109 -14.67 -1.94 8.66
N ASN A 110 -14.44 -1.81 7.35
CA ASN A 110 -13.24 -2.28 6.67
C ASN A 110 -12.18 -1.18 6.55
N GLY A 111 -12.57 0.09 6.54
CA GLY A 111 -11.64 1.22 6.55
C GLY A 111 -12.24 2.51 6.02
N ASP A 112 -11.36 3.44 5.66
CA ASP A 112 -11.71 4.66 4.96
C ASP A 112 -11.39 4.51 3.46
N TYR A 113 -12.24 5.11 2.64
CA TYR A 113 -12.21 5.03 1.19
C TYR A 113 -12.26 6.44 0.62
N TYR A 114 -11.31 6.78 -0.23
CA TYR A 114 -11.18 8.08 -0.85
C TYR A 114 -11.16 7.93 -2.36
N LEU A 115 -11.90 8.79 -3.04
CA LEU A 115 -11.94 8.84 -4.49
C LEU A 115 -11.79 10.29 -4.93
N TYR A 116 -10.75 10.55 -5.71
CA TYR A 116 -10.63 11.75 -6.52
C TYR A 116 -11.29 11.51 -7.89
N GLU A 117 -12.16 12.43 -8.28
CA GLU A 117 -12.67 12.57 -9.65
C GLU A 117 -12.26 13.94 -10.19
N GLY A 118 -11.43 13.94 -11.23
CA GLY A 118 -11.02 15.15 -11.94
C GLY A 118 -12.07 15.68 -12.91
N GLU A 119 -11.87 16.92 -13.36
CA GLU A 119 -12.62 17.50 -14.48
C GLU A 119 -12.23 16.86 -15.82
N GLU A 120 -13.13 16.97 -16.81
CA GLU A 120 -12.85 16.48 -18.16
C GLU A 120 -11.86 17.42 -18.86
N ASN A 121 -10.75 16.86 -19.34
CA ASN A 121 -9.74 17.59 -20.10
C ASN A 121 -10.17 17.81 -21.57
N ALA A 122 -9.36 18.55 -22.33
CA ALA A 122 -9.65 18.86 -23.73
C ALA A 122 -9.75 17.64 -24.66
N GLU A 123 -9.26 16.48 -24.21
CA GLU A 123 -9.28 15.21 -24.94
C GLU A 123 -10.46 14.32 -24.53
N GLY A 124 -11.32 14.77 -23.61
CA GLY A 124 -12.49 14.02 -23.16
C GLY A 124 -12.21 13.00 -22.06
N TYR A 125 -11.07 13.10 -21.38
CA TYR A 125 -10.68 12.21 -20.30
C TYR A 125 -10.72 12.91 -18.95
N LYS A 126 -11.05 12.14 -17.90
CA LYS A 126 -10.92 12.54 -16.49
C LYS A 126 -9.85 11.73 -15.81
N THR A 127 -9.07 12.39 -14.94
CA THR A 127 -8.20 11.70 -13.99
C THR A 127 -9.06 11.12 -12.86
N VAL A 128 -8.82 9.85 -12.51
CA VAL A 128 -9.43 9.20 -11.35
C VAL A 128 -8.35 8.58 -10.49
N ALA A 129 -8.41 8.86 -9.19
CA ALA A 129 -7.49 8.28 -8.21
C ALA A 129 -8.29 7.77 -7.02
N TYR A 130 -7.92 6.60 -6.51
CA TYR A 130 -8.55 6.00 -5.35
C TYR A 130 -7.49 5.57 -4.36
N LEU A 131 -7.82 5.76 -3.09
CA LEU A 131 -7.00 5.40 -1.95
C LEU A 131 -7.90 4.77 -0.89
N SER A 132 -7.51 3.60 -0.38
CA SER A 132 -8.14 3.04 0.82
C SER A 132 -7.15 2.93 1.96
N THR A 133 -7.63 3.21 3.16
CA THR A 133 -6.80 3.15 4.36
C THR A 133 -7.48 2.36 5.47
N LYS A 134 -6.67 1.69 6.29
CA LYS A 134 -7.11 1.04 7.51
C LYS A 134 -6.05 1.24 8.57
N ASP A 135 -6.46 1.69 9.75
CA ASP A 135 -5.57 1.93 10.89
C ASP A 135 -4.36 2.83 10.53
N GLY A 136 -4.60 3.86 9.72
CA GLY A 136 -3.56 4.81 9.27
C GLY A 136 -2.57 4.24 8.25
N LYS A 137 -2.91 3.14 7.57
CA LYS A 137 -2.07 2.52 6.54
C LYS A 137 -2.81 2.43 5.22
N VAL A 138 -2.08 2.63 4.12
CA VAL A 138 -2.59 2.40 2.77
C VAL A 138 -2.82 0.91 2.54
N MET A 139 -4.01 0.56 2.06
CA MET A 139 -4.43 -0.82 1.79
C MET A 139 -4.48 -1.13 0.30
N ASP A 140 -5.02 -0.21 -0.49
CA ASP A 140 -5.11 -0.30 -1.95
C ASP A 140 -5.11 1.08 -2.56
N THR A 141 -4.62 1.15 -3.79
CA THR A 141 -4.59 2.36 -4.60
C THR A 141 -5.00 2.04 -6.03
N PHE A 142 -5.53 3.04 -6.71
CA PHE A 142 -5.80 2.98 -8.14
C PHE A 142 -5.62 4.37 -8.72
N TYR A 143 -5.04 4.46 -9.90
CA TYR A 143 -4.89 5.72 -10.62
C TYR A 143 -5.06 5.44 -12.11
N ASN A 144 -5.90 6.21 -12.79
CA ASN A 144 -6.02 6.09 -14.24
C ASN A 144 -6.70 7.33 -14.85
N PHE A 145 -6.84 7.28 -16.17
CA PHE A 145 -7.68 8.20 -16.93
C PHE A 145 -8.87 7.43 -17.50
N ILE A 146 -10.05 8.00 -17.39
CA ILE A 146 -11.29 7.42 -17.91
C ILE A 146 -11.93 8.35 -18.93
N ASP A 147 -12.48 7.78 -20.00
CA ASP A 147 -13.30 8.54 -20.95
C ASP A 147 -14.75 8.71 -20.45
N LYS A 148 -15.60 9.36 -21.27
CA LYS A 148 -17.03 9.55 -20.99
C LYS A 148 -17.85 8.25 -20.81
N ASP A 149 -17.36 7.13 -21.33
CA ASP A 149 -17.96 5.79 -21.20
C ASP A 149 -17.27 4.97 -20.09
N ASN A 150 -16.47 5.66 -19.26
CA ASN A 150 -15.59 5.16 -18.23
C ASN A 150 -14.59 4.08 -18.67
N GLN A 151 -14.17 4.09 -19.94
CA GLN A 151 -13.11 3.21 -20.43
C GLN A 151 -11.75 3.69 -19.94
N LEU A 152 -10.94 2.76 -19.45
CA LEU A 152 -9.58 3.06 -19.03
C LEU A 152 -8.71 3.41 -20.23
N ARG A 153 -8.04 4.55 -20.16
CA ARG A 153 -7.08 4.98 -21.18
C ARG A 153 -5.90 4.02 -21.32
N THR A 154 -5.54 3.31 -20.24
CA THR A 154 -4.52 2.26 -20.28
C THR A 154 -4.93 1.01 -21.06
N ASN A 155 -6.18 0.92 -21.50
CA ASN A 155 -6.68 -0.18 -22.33
C ASN A 155 -6.93 0.24 -23.78
N ASP A 156 -6.71 1.51 -24.13
CA ASP A 156 -6.71 1.98 -25.51
C ASP A 156 -5.34 1.70 -26.14
N GLU A 157 -5.19 0.50 -26.71
CA GLU A 157 -3.95 0.06 -27.37
C GLU A 157 -3.50 0.98 -28.50
N GLU A 158 -4.44 1.57 -29.25
CA GLU A 158 -4.14 2.47 -30.37
C GLU A 158 -3.61 3.81 -29.86
N TYR A 159 -4.24 4.37 -28.83
CA TYR A 159 -3.76 5.57 -28.14
C TYR A 159 -2.36 5.33 -27.55
N ILE A 160 -2.17 4.27 -26.76
CA ILE A 160 -0.87 3.96 -26.13
C ILE A 160 0.22 3.86 -27.18
N LYS A 161 -0.04 3.15 -28.27
CA LYS A 161 0.93 3.01 -29.36
C LYS A 161 1.25 4.36 -29.99
N ASN A 162 0.23 5.18 -30.28
CA ASN A 162 0.43 6.49 -30.89
C ASN A 162 1.19 7.46 -29.96
N THR A 163 0.86 7.47 -28.66
CA THR A 163 1.57 8.28 -27.66
C THR A 163 3.01 7.84 -27.51
N LEU A 164 3.27 6.53 -27.42
CA LEU A 164 4.63 6.00 -27.35
C LEU A 164 5.45 6.37 -28.58
N ASP A 165 4.86 6.24 -29.78
CA ASP A 165 5.54 6.58 -31.04
C ASP A 165 5.84 8.09 -31.16
N GLN A 166 4.98 8.96 -30.60
CA GLN A 166 5.10 10.42 -30.71
C GLN A 166 5.96 11.05 -29.63
N THR A 167 5.81 10.63 -28.38
CA THR A 167 6.42 11.29 -27.21
C THR A 167 7.44 10.40 -26.49
N GLY A 168 7.49 9.11 -26.81
CA GLY A 168 8.28 8.13 -26.07
C GLY A 168 7.67 7.76 -24.71
N ASN A 169 6.45 8.21 -24.42
CA ASN A 169 5.74 7.92 -23.19
C ASN A 169 4.94 6.61 -23.33
N ASP A 170 5.25 5.65 -22.47
CA ASP A 170 4.46 4.44 -22.31
C ASP A 170 3.41 4.67 -21.21
N MET A 171 2.20 5.04 -21.61
CA MET A 171 1.14 5.43 -20.68
C MET A 171 0.79 4.33 -19.66
N ALA A 172 0.87 3.06 -20.06
CA ALA A 172 0.63 1.94 -19.16
C ALA A 172 1.71 1.85 -18.08
N LYS A 173 2.99 2.06 -18.44
CA LYS A 173 4.08 2.16 -17.44
C LYS A 173 3.95 3.39 -16.56
N THR A 174 3.53 4.51 -17.13
CA THR A 174 3.32 5.77 -16.40
C THR A 174 2.26 5.62 -15.33
N VAL A 175 1.10 5.08 -15.68
CA VAL A 175 0.02 4.81 -14.72
C VAL A 175 0.47 3.82 -13.64
N ALA A 176 1.10 2.71 -14.01
CA ALA A 176 1.59 1.74 -13.04
C ALA A 176 2.63 2.33 -12.07
N TYR A 177 3.47 3.26 -12.56
CA TYR A 177 4.41 3.99 -11.73
C TYR A 177 3.70 4.90 -10.73
N PHE A 178 2.69 5.67 -11.15
CA PHE A 178 1.89 6.51 -10.26
C PHE A 178 1.09 5.72 -9.23
N GLU A 179 0.53 4.56 -9.60
CA GLU A 179 -0.11 3.67 -8.61
C GLU A 179 0.89 3.17 -7.56
N GLU A 180 2.13 2.86 -7.96
CA GLU A 180 3.21 2.49 -7.03
C GLU A 180 3.58 3.64 -6.09
N MET A 181 3.58 4.89 -6.60
CA MET A 181 3.82 6.10 -5.79
C MET A 181 2.69 6.31 -4.77
N LEU A 182 1.44 6.23 -5.22
CA LEU A 182 0.27 6.44 -4.35
C LEU A 182 0.21 5.38 -3.24
N ALA A 183 0.71 4.17 -3.49
CA ALA A 183 0.79 3.11 -2.49
C ALA A 183 1.87 3.35 -1.40
N LYS A 184 2.73 4.37 -1.57
CA LYS A 184 3.94 4.59 -0.76
C LYS A 184 4.07 6.06 -0.32
N PRO A 185 3.23 6.51 0.63
CA PRO A 185 3.25 7.91 1.11
C PRO A 185 4.57 8.39 1.72
N GLU A 186 5.51 7.49 2.05
CA GLU A 186 6.80 7.83 2.70
C GLU A 186 8.00 7.94 1.74
N VAL A 187 7.82 7.81 0.42
CA VAL A 187 8.95 7.73 -0.53
C VAL A 187 9.16 9.05 -1.26
N ASP A 188 10.03 9.90 -0.71
CA ASP A 188 10.39 11.22 -1.26
C ASP A 188 11.20 11.18 -2.57
N ASP A 189 11.86 10.06 -2.87
CA ASP A 189 12.76 9.92 -4.03
C ASP A 189 12.31 8.78 -4.93
N LEU A 190 11.53 9.12 -5.95
CA LEU A 190 11.10 8.19 -6.97
C LEU A 190 11.90 8.40 -8.27
N ASP A 191 12.30 7.29 -8.87
CA ASP A 191 13.13 7.24 -10.07
C ASP A 191 12.32 7.68 -11.30
N ASP A 192 12.30 9.00 -11.54
CA ASP A 192 11.66 9.63 -12.68
C ASP A 192 12.24 9.18 -14.03
N THR A 193 13.40 8.52 -14.05
CA THR A 193 13.97 7.96 -15.29
C THR A 193 13.16 6.79 -15.85
N LYS A 194 12.22 6.23 -15.08
CA LYS A 194 11.33 5.14 -15.49
C LYS A 194 10.28 5.55 -16.52
N VAL A 195 9.94 6.83 -16.60
CA VAL A 195 8.87 7.38 -17.44
C VAL A 195 9.39 8.65 -18.14
N LYS A 196 9.03 8.88 -19.41
CA LYS A 196 9.54 10.02 -20.19
C LYS A 196 8.40 10.90 -20.68
N GLY A 197 8.59 12.22 -20.65
CA GLY A 197 7.62 13.19 -21.21
C GLY A 197 6.30 13.20 -20.44
N VAL A 198 6.37 13.08 -19.12
CA VAL A 198 5.22 12.98 -18.21
C VAL A 198 5.15 14.15 -17.23
N GLU A 199 5.97 15.19 -17.39
CA GLU A 199 6.17 16.25 -16.41
C GLU A 199 4.84 16.87 -15.96
N GLN A 200 3.97 17.24 -16.90
CA GLN A 200 2.65 17.81 -16.58
C GLN A 200 1.73 16.81 -15.87
N ILE A 201 1.75 15.54 -16.28
CA ILE A 201 0.92 14.50 -15.66
C ILE A 201 1.42 14.19 -14.25
N LYS A 202 2.75 14.26 -14.05
CA LYS A 202 3.39 14.05 -12.76
C LYS A 202 3.03 15.17 -11.78
N GLU A 203 3.08 16.43 -12.20
CA GLU A 203 2.68 17.57 -11.37
C GLU A 203 1.21 17.44 -10.91
N GLU A 204 0.30 17.11 -11.84
CA GLU A 204 -1.11 16.84 -11.50
C GLU A 204 -1.24 15.64 -10.55
N PHE A 205 -0.50 14.56 -10.79
CA PHE A 205 -0.51 13.38 -9.91
C PHE A 205 -0.02 13.70 -8.49
N GLU A 206 1.08 14.44 -8.36
CA GLU A 206 1.66 14.81 -7.06
C GLU A 206 0.67 15.67 -6.26
N GLU A 207 0.02 16.65 -6.89
CA GLU A 207 -1.02 17.45 -6.24
C GLU A 207 -2.21 16.59 -5.80
N ILE A 208 -2.69 15.66 -6.64
CA ILE A 208 -3.77 14.73 -6.27
C ILE A 208 -3.35 13.82 -5.11
N ALA A 209 -2.12 13.30 -5.13
CA ALA A 209 -1.62 12.37 -4.12
C ALA A 209 -1.49 13.07 -2.76
N ASP A 210 -0.88 14.25 -2.73
CA ASP A 210 -0.75 15.09 -1.53
C ASP A 210 -2.13 15.38 -0.92
N GLU A 211 -3.09 15.75 -1.76
CA GLU A 211 -4.45 16.08 -1.34
C GLU A 211 -5.23 14.86 -0.82
N LEU A 212 -5.02 13.68 -1.42
CA LEU A 212 -5.56 12.42 -0.90
C LEU A 212 -4.93 12.03 0.43
N PHE A 213 -3.62 12.24 0.60
CA PHE A 213 -2.91 11.93 1.85
C PHE A 213 -3.28 12.90 2.98
N ASP A 214 -3.42 14.20 2.71
CA ASP A 214 -3.92 15.22 3.64
C ASP A 214 -5.32 14.84 4.16
N VAL A 215 -6.26 14.59 3.23
CA VAL A 215 -7.64 14.23 3.58
C VAL A 215 -7.72 12.88 4.30
N ALA A 216 -6.80 11.95 4.00
CA ALA A 216 -6.70 10.67 4.68
C ALA A 216 -5.96 10.73 6.04
N GLY A 217 -5.36 11.87 6.39
CA GLY A 217 -4.55 12.02 7.60
C GLY A 217 -3.28 11.17 7.57
N LEU A 218 -2.69 10.98 6.38
CA LEU A 218 -1.44 10.25 6.16
C LEU A 218 -0.20 11.15 6.08
N ASP A 219 -0.39 12.47 6.01
CA ASP A 219 0.70 13.44 6.07
C ASP A 219 1.37 13.42 7.45
N ASN A 220 2.68 13.13 7.48
CA ASN A 220 3.54 13.20 8.67
C ASN A 220 4.33 14.50 8.74
#